data_AF-A0AAW5ZEJ9-F1
#
_entry.id   AF-A0AAW5ZEJ9-F1
#
_cell.length_a   1.000
_cell.length_b   1.000
_cell.length_c   1.000
_cell.angle_alpha   90.00
_cell.angle_beta   90.00
_cell.angle_gamma   90.00
#
_symmetry.space_group_name_H-M   'P 1'
#
loop_
_entity.id
_entity.type
_entity.pdbx_description
1 polymer ?
#
loop_
_entity_poly.entity_id
_entity_poly.type
_entity_poly.pdbx_seq_one_letter_code
_entity_poly.pdbx_strand_id
1 'polypeptide(L)'
;MLLPLFPLPSRPTELIQFRQPNIADAMRFNSITPEEQEQQTTAYLKALLAEPAKHDPLKWTAQDRITALWWIFTGSRETPVETFTYTCKHCGKEHYYDCDMNALAEDIQVLEVEPFIDDIEVSIEGVPYQWRIVPLDGWAMEMLEMRRAALPPEDDAEFKEAIVDLRFWEFAYQCELYNDVSGTREDQAERRYETIKRMAIDTEFMKLAAHIRLAHEKLEHGLPCYIDKGEMRLRLPPHKCPNQDTKESTEGAYTRLWVPFRATDFIPQVGIEKLSDLSVQPGFVWGYTDSGR
;
A
#
# COMPACT_ATOMS: atom_id res chain seq x y z
N MET A 1 -17.01 -15.03 13.64
CA MET A 1 -15.79 -15.45 14.36
C MET A 1 -14.86 -14.25 14.44
N LEU A 2 -14.11 -14.09 15.54
CA LEU A 2 -13.12 -13.02 15.69
C LEU A 2 -11.74 -13.55 15.33
N LEU A 3 -10.93 -12.72 14.68
CA LEU A 3 -9.53 -13.02 14.41
C LEU A 3 -8.67 -12.77 15.66
N PRO A 4 -7.42 -13.23 15.72
CA PRO A 4 -6.50 -12.80 16.78
C PRO A 4 -6.32 -11.28 16.78
N LEU A 5 -6.02 -10.71 17.96
CA LEU A 5 -5.76 -9.27 18.12
C LEU A 5 -4.57 -8.85 17.26
N PHE A 6 -4.77 -7.80 16.47
CA PHE A 6 -3.75 -7.19 15.62
C PHE A 6 -3.11 -6.01 16.37
N PRO A 7 -1.84 -6.10 16.80
CA PRO A 7 -1.12 -4.93 17.30
C PRO A 7 -0.81 -4.01 16.13
N LEU A 8 -1.20 -2.73 16.21
CA LEU A 8 -0.93 -1.75 15.16
C LEU A 8 0.60 -1.54 15.06
N PRO A 9 1.28 -1.84 13.94
CA PRO A 9 2.74 -1.80 13.90
C PRO A 9 3.34 -0.42 14.19
N SER A 10 2.65 0.67 13.83
CA SER A 10 3.04 2.04 14.19
C SER A 10 2.86 2.38 15.67
N ARG A 11 1.95 1.68 16.37
CA ARG A 11 1.62 1.86 17.79
C ARG A 11 1.28 0.52 18.43
N PRO A 12 2.27 -0.31 18.80
CA PRO A 12 2.02 -1.71 19.17
C PRO A 12 1.15 -1.92 20.42
N THR A 13 1.00 -0.89 21.25
CA THR A 13 0.08 -0.90 22.40
C THR A 13 -1.38 -0.79 22.00
N GLU A 14 -1.67 -0.29 20.80
CA GLU A 14 -3.02 -0.23 20.25
C GLU A 14 -3.37 -1.58 19.62
N LEU A 15 -4.24 -2.34 20.29
CA LEU A 15 -4.69 -3.66 19.86
C LEU A 15 -6.03 -3.55 19.14
N ILE A 16 -6.03 -3.94 17.87
CA ILE A 16 -7.20 -3.90 17.00
C ILE A 16 -7.84 -5.28 16.93
N GLN A 17 -9.16 -5.34 17.11
CA GLN A 17 -9.93 -6.57 16.95
C GLN A 17 -10.72 -6.54 15.64
N PHE A 18 -10.42 -7.47 14.74
CA PHE A 18 -11.19 -7.71 13.52
C PHE A 18 -12.10 -8.93 13.67
N ARG A 19 -13.26 -8.89 13.01
CA ARG A 19 -14.03 -10.11 12.71
C ARG A 19 -13.50 -10.75 11.43
N GLN A 20 -13.71 -12.05 11.30
CA GLN A 20 -13.46 -12.75 10.04
C GLN A 20 -14.40 -12.21 8.95
N PRO A 21 -13.91 -12.00 7.72
CA PRO A 21 -14.76 -11.67 6.58
C PRO A 21 -15.74 -12.81 6.28
N ASN A 22 -16.91 -12.45 5.75
CA ASN A 22 -17.95 -13.39 5.34
C ASN A 22 -18.36 -13.16 3.87
N ILE A 23 -19.32 -13.95 3.37
CA ILE A 23 -19.80 -13.82 1.98
C ILE A 23 -20.42 -12.45 1.69
N ALA A 24 -21.09 -11.82 2.64
CA ALA A 24 -21.65 -10.48 2.44
C ALA A 24 -20.56 -9.42 2.25
N ASP A 25 -19.43 -9.54 2.96
CA ASP A 25 -18.26 -8.69 2.72
C ASP A 25 -17.68 -8.94 1.33
N ALA A 26 -17.52 -10.20 0.95
CA ALA A 26 -16.98 -10.56 -0.35
C ALA A 26 -17.88 -10.12 -1.52
N MET A 27 -19.20 -10.06 -1.32
CA MET A 27 -20.13 -9.47 -2.28
C MET A 27 -20.03 -7.93 -2.32
N ARG A 28 -19.84 -7.29 -1.15
CA ARG A 28 -19.78 -5.83 -1.04
C ARG A 28 -18.50 -5.26 -1.65
N PHE A 29 -17.38 -5.93 -1.45
CA PHE A 29 -16.05 -5.47 -1.86
C PHE A 29 -15.50 -6.25 -3.07
N ASN A 30 -16.42 -6.77 -3.90
CA ASN A 30 -16.10 -7.37 -5.18
C ASN A 30 -15.80 -6.30 -6.23
N SER A 31 -14.99 -6.64 -7.24
CA SER A 31 -14.76 -5.78 -8.42
C SER A 31 -14.11 -4.43 -8.11
N ILE A 32 -13.17 -4.39 -7.17
CA ILE A 32 -12.40 -3.18 -6.86
C ILE A 32 -11.55 -2.79 -8.08
N THR A 33 -11.71 -1.56 -8.57
CA THR A 33 -10.90 -1.02 -9.67
C THR A 33 -9.60 -0.39 -9.14
N PRO A 34 -8.54 -0.27 -9.97
CA PRO A 34 -7.29 0.39 -9.57
C PRO A 34 -7.45 1.84 -9.06
N GLU A 35 -8.49 2.54 -9.48
CA GLU A 35 -8.76 3.94 -9.14
C GLU A 35 -9.48 4.11 -7.79
N GLU A 36 -9.94 3.02 -7.17
CA GLU A 36 -10.66 3.04 -5.89
C GLU A 36 -10.03 2.08 -4.85
N GLN A 37 -8.85 1.52 -5.10
CA GLN A 37 -8.21 0.54 -4.21
C GLN A 37 -7.99 1.06 -2.79
N GLU A 38 -7.53 2.29 -2.63
CA GLU A 38 -7.26 2.89 -1.32
C GLU A 38 -8.57 3.18 -0.58
N GLN A 39 -9.57 3.75 -1.26
CA GLN A 39 -10.89 3.99 -0.67
C GLN A 39 -11.56 2.68 -0.25
N GLN A 40 -11.54 1.66 -1.11
CA GLN A 40 -12.12 0.36 -0.80
C GLN A 40 -11.35 -0.37 0.32
N THR A 41 -10.04 -0.19 0.41
CA THR A 41 -9.23 -0.68 1.54
C THR A 41 -9.68 -0.08 2.86
N THR A 42 -9.86 1.24 2.92
CA THR A 42 -10.36 1.91 4.14
C THR A 42 -11.75 1.41 4.50
N ALA A 43 -12.65 1.33 3.52
CA ALA A 43 -14.02 0.88 3.72
C ALA A 43 -14.09 -0.58 4.19
N TYR A 44 -13.24 -1.45 3.65
CA TYR A 44 -13.14 -2.85 4.03
C TYR A 44 -12.64 -3.02 5.45
N LEU A 45 -11.50 -2.39 5.80
CA LEU A 45 -10.94 -2.44 7.15
C LEU A 45 -11.97 -1.95 8.17
N LYS A 46 -12.65 -0.83 7.87
CA LYS A 46 -13.69 -0.26 8.75
C LYS A 46 -14.88 -1.19 8.92
N ALA A 47 -15.29 -1.92 7.88
CA ALA A 47 -16.40 -2.87 7.94
C ALA A 47 -16.09 -4.13 8.76
N LEU A 48 -14.80 -4.47 8.91
CA LEU A 48 -14.34 -5.63 9.68
C LEU A 48 -13.96 -5.32 11.12
N LEU A 49 -13.87 -4.05 11.52
CA LEU A 49 -13.63 -3.67 12.90
C LEU A 49 -14.75 -4.22 13.81
N ALA A 50 -14.36 -4.89 14.90
CA ALA A 50 -15.31 -5.27 15.95
C ALA A 50 -15.81 -4.03 16.72
N GLU A 51 -14.99 -2.99 16.81
CA GLU A 51 -15.28 -1.73 17.49
C GLU A 51 -15.07 -0.51 16.56
N PRO A 52 -15.92 -0.32 15.54
CA PRO A 52 -15.73 0.70 14.50
C PRO A 52 -15.83 2.15 15.01
N ALA A 53 -16.28 2.37 16.24
CA ALA A 53 -16.32 3.69 16.88
C ALA A 53 -14.99 4.09 17.54
N LYS A 54 -14.10 3.13 17.81
CA LYS A 54 -12.83 3.38 18.51
C LYS A 54 -11.66 3.62 17.56
N HIS A 55 -11.69 2.97 16.40
CA HIS A 55 -10.58 3.00 15.45
C HIS A 55 -11.05 3.51 14.08
N ASP A 56 -10.16 4.23 13.40
CA ASP A 56 -10.43 4.80 12.10
C ASP A 56 -9.26 4.48 11.16
N PRO A 57 -9.41 3.50 10.24
CA PRO A 57 -8.35 3.10 9.32
C PRO A 57 -7.84 4.23 8.43
N LEU A 58 -8.63 5.30 8.25
CA LEU A 58 -8.23 6.48 7.49
C LEU A 58 -7.05 7.22 8.14
N LYS A 59 -6.88 7.09 9.47
CA LYS A 59 -5.80 7.72 10.26
C LYS A 59 -4.60 6.81 10.50
N TRP A 60 -4.69 5.55 10.09
CA TRP A 60 -3.58 4.61 10.20
C TRP A 60 -2.56 4.87 9.10
N THR A 61 -1.29 4.55 9.34
CA THR A 61 -0.27 4.64 8.30
C THR A 61 -0.63 3.68 7.14
N ALA A 62 -0.12 3.95 5.95
CA ALA A 62 -0.28 3.06 4.81
C ALA A 62 0.26 1.65 5.13
N GLN A 63 1.41 1.58 5.81
CA GLN A 63 2.01 0.34 6.28
C GLN A 63 1.12 -0.42 7.27
N ASP A 64 0.48 0.26 8.21
CA ASP A 64 -0.48 -0.36 9.12
C ASP A 64 -1.66 -0.96 8.37
N ARG A 65 -2.22 -0.22 7.40
CA ARG A 65 -3.38 -0.66 6.61
C ARG A 65 -3.09 -1.92 5.79
N ILE A 66 -1.95 -1.98 5.09
CA ILE A 66 -1.58 -3.19 4.34
C ILE A 66 -1.28 -4.36 5.27
N THR A 67 -0.67 -4.09 6.43
CA THR A 67 -0.35 -5.14 7.41
C THR A 67 -1.64 -5.69 8.02
N ALA A 68 -2.63 -4.83 8.26
CA ALA A 68 -3.96 -5.23 8.69
C ALA A 68 -4.67 -6.08 7.61
N LEU A 69 -4.60 -5.70 6.33
CA LEU A 69 -5.15 -6.51 5.23
C LEU A 69 -4.50 -7.90 5.17
N TRP A 70 -3.17 -7.96 5.26
CA TRP A 70 -2.43 -9.22 5.31
C TRP A 70 -2.77 -10.06 6.55
N TRP A 71 -2.93 -9.43 7.72
CA TRP A 71 -3.33 -10.10 8.97
C TRP A 71 -4.71 -10.73 8.84
N ILE A 72 -5.67 -10.01 8.25
CA ILE A 72 -7.02 -10.50 8.00
C ILE A 72 -6.97 -11.65 6.99
N PHE A 73 -6.19 -11.50 5.92
CA PHE A 73 -6.04 -12.51 4.88
C PHE A 73 -5.47 -13.82 5.42
N THR A 74 -4.33 -13.76 6.11
CA THR A 74 -3.66 -14.95 6.68
C THR A 74 -4.47 -15.58 7.81
N GLY A 75 -5.16 -14.78 8.62
CA GLY A 75 -6.00 -15.28 9.71
C GLY A 75 -7.36 -15.82 9.27
N SER A 76 -7.82 -15.54 8.05
CA SER A 76 -9.16 -15.94 7.57
C SER A 76 -9.16 -17.08 6.54
N ARG A 77 -8.00 -17.44 5.97
CA ARG A 77 -7.86 -18.49 4.96
C ARG A 77 -7.11 -19.70 5.53
N GLU A 78 -7.48 -20.90 5.08
CA GLU A 78 -6.77 -22.14 5.44
C GLU A 78 -5.39 -22.22 4.75
N THR A 79 -5.31 -21.78 3.49
CA THR A 79 -4.08 -21.76 2.69
C THR A 79 -3.84 -20.35 2.13
N PRO A 80 -3.13 -19.47 2.87
CA PRO A 80 -2.91 -18.09 2.45
C PRO A 80 -1.74 -17.99 1.47
N VAL A 81 -1.88 -18.59 0.29
CA VAL A 81 -0.91 -18.55 -0.80
C VAL A 81 -1.40 -17.59 -1.88
N GLU A 82 -0.51 -16.72 -2.37
CA GLU A 82 -0.77 -15.88 -3.55
C GLU A 82 0.32 -16.09 -4.60
N THR A 83 -0.09 -16.13 -5.87
CA THR A 83 0.80 -16.40 -7.01
C THR A 83 1.21 -15.10 -7.67
N PHE A 84 2.52 -14.85 -7.76
CA PHE A 84 3.08 -13.70 -8.44
C PHE A 84 3.80 -14.09 -9.72
N THR A 85 3.54 -13.36 -10.79
CA THR A 85 4.24 -13.53 -12.07
C THR A 85 5.38 -12.53 -12.18
N TYR A 86 6.57 -12.98 -12.59
CA TYR A 86 7.73 -12.10 -12.76
C TYR A 86 8.68 -12.58 -13.86
N THR A 87 9.42 -11.64 -14.44
CA THR A 87 10.54 -11.95 -15.33
C THR A 87 11.84 -12.06 -14.52
N CYS A 88 12.45 -13.25 -14.51
CA CYS A 88 13.65 -13.50 -13.71
C CYS A 88 14.89 -12.86 -14.34
N LYS A 89 15.62 -12.04 -13.57
CA LYS A 89 16.87 -11.40 -14.04
C LYS A 89 18.01 -12.39 -14.28
N HIS A 90 17.97 -13.58 -13.69
CA HIS A 90 19.04 -14.58 -13.83
C HIS A 90 18.92 -15.39 -15.12
N CYS A 91 17.71 -15.81 -15.50
CA CYS A 91 17.50 -16.66 -16.67
C CYS A 91 16.76 -15.96 -17.83
N GLY A 92 16.24 -14.76 -17.62
CA GLY A 92 15.49 -13.98 -18.61
C GLY A 92 14.10 -14.53 -18.96
N LYS A 93 13.63 -15.58 -18.28
CA LYS A 93 12.32 -16.21 -18.51
C LYS A 93 11.27 -15.71 -17.52
N GLU A 94 10.01 -15.80 -17.92
CA GLU A 94 8.86 -15.56 -17.05
C GLU A 94 8.62 -16.77 -16.12
N HIS A 95 8.34 -16.47 -14.85
CA HIS A 95 8.14 -17.45 -13.80
C HIS A 95 6.95 -17.07 -12.93
N TYR A 96 6.34 -18.10 -12.35
CA TYR A 96 5.33 -17.98 -11.31
C TYR A 96 5.97 -18.29 -9.97
N TYR A 97 5.62 -17.51 -8.95
CA TYR A 97 6.06 -17.70 -7.58
C TYR A 97 4.83 -17.77 -6.67
N ASP A 98 4.54 -18.97 -6.19
CA ASP A 98 3.52 -19.22 -5.18
C ASP A 98 4.12 -18.91 -3.81
N CYS A 99 3.76 -17.75 -3.26
CA CYS A 99 4.28 -17.29 -2.00
C CYS A 99 3.31 -17.64 -0.87
N ASP A 100 3.77 -18.39 0.13
CA ASP A 100 3.06 -18.49 1.41
C ASP A 100 3.13 -17.14 2.11
N MET A 101 1.98 -16.48 2.28
CA MET A 101 1.91 -15.18 2.91
C MET A 101 2.31 -15.22 4.38
N ASN A 102 2.26 -16.38 5.05
CA ASN A 102 2.74 -16.49 6.43
C ASN A 102 4.26 -16.25 6.53
N ALA A 103 5.03 -16.52 5.47
CA ALA A 103 6.47 -16.30 5.47
C ALA A 103 6.85 -14.81 5.60
N LEU A 104 5.92 -13.90 5.33
CA LEU A 104 6.13 -12.46 5.53
C LEU A 104 6.16 -12.06 7.01
N ALA A 105 5.61 -12.89 7.90
CA ALA A 105 5.54 -12.60 9.33
C ALA A 105 6.93 -12.42 9.96
N GLU A 106 7.96 -13.09 9.42
CA GLU A 106 9.33 -13.03 9.92
C GLU A 106 10.00 -11.66 9.73
N ASP A 107 9.59 -10.91 8.69
CA ASP A 107 10.16 -9.62 8.31
C ASP A 107 9.33 -8.43 8.85
N ILE A 108 8.27 -8.66 9.64
CA ILE A 108 7.42 -7.58 10.19
C ILE A 108 8.19 -6.78 11.24
N GLN A 109 8.14 -5.46 11.09
CA GLN A 109 8.72 -4.53 12.05
C GLN A 109 7.63 -3.76 12.81
N VAL A 110 7.96 -3.34 14.03
CA VAL A 110 7.09 -2.51 14.87
C VAL A 110 7.87 -1.28 15.32
N LEU A 111 7.20 -0.13 15.41
CA LEU A 111 7.84 1.09 15.89
C LEU A 111 7.99 1.06 17.41
N GLU A 112 9.17 1.48 17.85
CA GLU A 112 9.45 1.79 19.26
C GLU A 112 9.26 3.29 19.58
N VAL A 113 9.04 4.09 18.54
CA VAL A 113 8.83 5.55 18.60
C VAL A 113 7.44 5.89 18.08
N GLU A 114 6.96 7.10 18.38
CA GLU A 114 5.75 7.60 17.73
C GLU A 114 5.95 7.66 16.20
N PRO A 115 4.87 7.51 15.40
CA PRO A 115 4.95 7.47 13.95
C PRO A 115 5.13 8.87 13.33
N PHE A 116 6.09 9.64 13.84
CA PHE A 116 6.52 10.92 13.29
C PHE A 116 7.93 11.29 13.79
N ILE A 117 8.60 12.17 13.05
CA ILE A 117 9.85 12.82 13.47
C ILE A 117 9.62 14.32 13.53
N ASP A 118 9.84 14.91 14.70
CA ASP A 118 9.69 16.35 14.97
C ASP A 118 11.00 17.13 14.85
N ASP A 119 10.92 18.45 15.06
CA ASP A 119 12.04 19.39 15.20
C ASP A 119 12.96 19.49 13.98
N ILE A 120 12.40 19.37 12.77
CA ILE A 120 13.16 19.52 11.53
C ILE A 120 13.10 20.96 11.06
N GLU A 121 14.23 21.65 11.09
CA GLU A 121 14.32 23.04 10.66
C GLU A 121 14.87 23.17 9.24
N VAL A 122 14.02 23.69 8.34
CA VAL A 122 14.39 24.04 6.98
C VAL A 122 13.94 25.47 6.72
N SER A 123 14.89 26.34 6.35
CA SER A 123 14.59 27.71 5.95
C SER A 123 14.19 27.74 4.48
N ILE A 124 13.15 28.50 4.16
CA ILE A 124 12.60 28.65 2.82
C ILE A 124 12.51 30.15 2.56
N GLU A 125 13.19 30.63 1.51
CA GLU A 125 13.30 32.06 1.20
C GLU A 125 13.80 32.88 2.40
N GLY A 126 14.65 32.28 3.25
CA GLY A 126 15.18 32.89 4.47
C GLY A 126 14.24 32.87 5.68
N VAL A 127 13.03 32.32 5.56
CA VAL A 127 12.08 32.14 6.68
C VAL A 127 12.26 30.73 7.26
N PRO A 128 12.56 30.56 8.56
CA PRO A 128 12.68 29.24 9.17
C PRO A 128 11.31 28.59 9.34
N TYR A 129 11.17 27.36 8.83
CA TYR A 129 10.00 26.51 9.05
C TYR A 129 10.38 25.31 9.92
N GLN A 130 9.51 25.01 10.88
CA GLN A 130 9.57 23.78 11.67
C GLN A 130 8.64 22.74 11.05
N TRP A 131 9.26 21.67 10.58
CA TRP A 131 8.63 20.55 9.93
C TRP A 131 8.54 19.36 10.87
N ARG A 132 7.44 18.63 10.75
CA ARG A 132 7.25 17.28 11.23
C ARG A 132 7.16 16.37 10.02
N ILE A 133 7.85 15.23 10.04
CA ILE A 133 7.73 14.21 9.00
C ILE A 133 6.87 13.07 9.53
N VAL A 134 5.89 12.65 8.74
CA VAL A 134 4.95 11.59 9.06
C VAL A 134 4.94 10.54 7.94
N PRO A 135 4.70 9.25 8.23
CA PRO A 135 4.34 8.28 7.20
C PRO A 135 3.04 8.71 6.52
N LEU A 136 2.86 8.34 5.25
CA LEU A 136 1.58 8.52 4.58
C LEU A 136 0.51 7.71 5.33
N ASP A 137 -0.63 8.33 5.61
CA ASP A 137 -1.77 7.67 6.22
C ASP A 137 -2.87 7.34 5.21
N GLY A 138 -3.93 6.68 5.66
CA GLY A 138 -5.04 6.28 4.79
C GLY A 138 -5.64 7.43 3.99
N TRP A 139 -5.86 8.59 4.63
CA TRP A 139 -6.33 9.78 3.92
C TRP A 139 -5.37 10.25 2.84
N ALA A 140 -4.07 10.35 3.15
CA ALA A 140 -3.08 10.79 2.17
C ALA A 140 -3.00 9.82 0.97
N MET A 141 -3.09 8.52 1.23
CA MET A 141 -3.12 7.50 0.17
C MET A 141 -4.36 7.62 -0.72
N GLU A 142 -5.55 7.85 -0.16
CA GLU A 142 -6.76 8.13 -0.93
C GLU A 142 -6.64 9.42 -1.78
N MET A 143 -6.02 10.47 -1.23
CA MET A 143 -5.78 11.71 -1.98
C MET A 143 -4.79 11.53 -3.14
N LEU A 144 -3.77 10.68 -2.95
CA LEU A 144 -2.81 10.32 -4.00
C LEU A 144 -3.46 9.43 -5.06
N GLU A 145 -4.34 8.50 -4.66
CA GLU A 145 -5.14 7.69 -5.58
C GLU A 145 -6.02 8.57 -6.48
N MET A 146 -6.75 9.54 -5.92
CA MET A 146 -7.56 10.46 -6.72
C MET A 146 -6.72 11.29 -7.69
N ARG A 147 -5.53 11.74 -7.27
CA ARG A 147 -4.60 12.47 -8.16
C ARG A 147 -4.06 11.59 -9.26
N ARG A 148 -3.74 10.32 -8.95
CA ARG A 148 -3.30 9.33 -9.94
C ARG A 148 -4.39 9.03 -10.96
N ALA A 149 -5.64 8.88 -10.52
CA ALA A 149 -6.79 8.68 -11.39
C ALA A 149 -7.06 9.89 -12.32
N ALA A 150 -6.63 11.08 -11.91
CA ALA A 150 -6.72 12.31 -12.70
C ALA A 150 -5.53 12.56 -13.64
N LEU A 151 -4.54 11.65 -13.71
CA LEU A 151 -3.40 11.81 -14.61
C LEU A 151 -3.84 11.77 -16.08
N PRO A 152 -3.23 12.59 -16.95
CA PRO A 152 -3.38 12.46 -18.39
C PRO A 152 -2.96 11.07 -18.90
N PRO A 153 -3.37 10.68 -20.12
CA PRO A 153 -2.83 9.49 -20.77
C PRO A 153 -1.31 9.55 -20.92
N GLU A 154 -0.63 8.39 -20.86
CA GLU A 154 0.85 8.32 -20.91
C GLU A 154 1.45 8.91 -22.20
N ASP A 155 0.70 8.90 -23.28
CA ASP A 155 1.11 9.44 -24.59
C ASP A 155 1.04 10.98 -24.66
N ASP A 156 0.46 11.64 -23.64
CA ASP A 156 0.35 13.10 -23.58
C ASP A 156 1.69 13.73 -23.14
N ALA A 157 2.01 14.90 -23.71
CA ALA A 157 3.17 15.69 -23.29
C ALA A 157 3.05 16.16 -21.83
N GLU A 158 1.82 16.43 -21.37
CA GLU A 158 1.53 16.90 -20.00
C GLU A 158 1.71 15.79 -18.94
N PHE A 159 1.74 14.51 -19.34
CA PHE A 159 1.85 13.39 -18.41
C PHE A 159 3.10 13.46 -17.53
N LYS A 160 4.24 13.87 -18.11
CA LYS A 160 5.51 13.96 -17.37
C LYS A 160 5.45 15.02 -16.29
N GLU A 161 4.82 16.15 -16.57
CA GLU A 161 4.65 17.24 -15.62
C GLU A 161 3.69 16.82 -14.50
N ALA A 162 2.57 16.17 -14.85
CA ALA A 162 1.60 15.66 -13.89
C ALA A 162 2.18 14.58 -12.95
N ILE A 163 3.07 13.70 -13.45
CA ILE A 163 3.76 12.71 -12.61
C ILE A 163 4.73 13.37 -11.64
N VAL A 164 5.45 14.41 -12.08
CA VAL A 164 6.33 15.18 -11.20
C VAL A 164 5.49 15.90 -10.14
N ASP A 165 4.35 16.44 -10.52
CA ASP A 165 3.39 17.07 -9.61
C ASP A 165 2.90 16.11 -8.52
N LEU A 166 2.50 14.90 -8.91
CA LEU A 166 2.09 13.83 -8.01
C LEU A 166 3.17 13.51 -6.97
N ARG A 167 4.46 13.59 -7.33
CA ARG A 167 5.57 13.40 -6.38
C ARG A 167 5.71 14.53 -5.39
N PHE A 168 5.49 15.78 -5.81
CA PHE A 168 5.49 16.90 -4.87
C PHE A 168 4.33 16.79 -3.88
N TRP A 169 3.16 16.31 -4.33
CA TRP A 169 2.06 15.96 -3.44
C TRP A 169 2.42 14.87 -2.43
N GLU A 170 3.13 13.83 -2.86
CA GLU A 170 3.63 12.78 -1.97
C GLU A 170 4.49 13.36 -0.83
N PHE A 171 5.44 14.26 -1.16
CA PHE A 171 6.24 14.96 -0.15
C PHE A 171 5.39 15.87 0.76
N ALA A 172 4.40 16.58 0.20
CA ALA A 172 3.51 17.46 0.96
C ALA A 172 2.64 16.70 1.96
N TYR A 173 2.27 15.45 1.65
CA TYR A 173 1.53 14.57 2.55
C TYR A 173 2.41 13.87 3.58
N GLN A 174 3.69 13.67 3.30
CA GLN A 174 4.67 13.15 4.26
C GLN A 174 5.17 14.20 5.25
N CYS A 175 4.72 15.45 5.11
CA CYS A 175 5.18 16.57 5.92
C CYS A 175 3.99 17.26 6.61
N GLU A 176 4.25 17.79 7.80
CA GLU A 176 3.38 18.69 8.54
C GLU A 176 4.18 19.92 8.96
N LEU A 177 3.51 21.08 9.03
CA LEU A 177 4.10 22.31 9.55
C LEU A 177 3.60 22.52 10.97
N TYR A 178 4.52 22.68 11.93
CA TYR A 178 4.18 22.74 13.35
C TYR A 178 3.16 23.85 13.69
N ASN A 179 3.25 24.99 13.00
CA ASN A 179 2.38 26.14 13.23
C ASN A 179 1.10 26.15 12.37
N ASP A 180 0.91 25.17 11.47
CA ASP A 180 -0.22 25.17 10.54
C ASP A 180 -1.41 24.37 11.07
N VAL A 181 -2.13 24.96 12.04
CA VAL A 181 -3.31 24.37 12.69
C VAL A 181 -4.64 24.88 12.13
N SER A 182 -4.61 25.71 11.10
CA SER A 182 -5.79 26.41 10.58
C SER A 182 -6.45 25.68 9.41
N GLY A 183 -7.77 25.86 9.25
CA GLY A 183 -8.51 25.31 8.10
C GLY A 183 -8.67 23.79 8.12
N THR A 184 -9.04 23.24 6.97
CA THR A 184 -9.18 21.79 6.76
C THR A 184 -7.82 21.13 6.50
N ARG A 185 -7.78 19.80 6.57
CA ARG A 185 -6.58 19.02 6.27
C ARG A 185 -6.11 19.20 4.82
N GLU A 186 -7.06 19.38 3.89
CA GLU A 186 -6.79 19.70 2.48
C GLU A 186 -6.12 21.07 2.36
N ASP A 187 -6.68 22.10 3.02
CA ASP A 187 -6.12 23.44 2.98
C ASP A 187 -4.67 23.48 3.51
N GLN A 188 -4.39 22.71 4.56
CA GLN A 188 -3.05 22.59 5.11
C GLN A 188 -2.09 21.87 4.14
N ALA A 189 -2.57 20.82 3.46
CA ALA A 189 -1.77 20.10 2.47
C ALA A 189 -1.43 20.99 1.27
N GLU A 190 -2.40 21.78 0.78
CA GLU A 190 -2.20 22.76 -0.28
C GLU A 190 -1.14 23.80 0.09
N ARG A 191 -1.20 24.36 1.31
CA ARG A 191 -0.18 25.32 1.78
C ARG A 191 1.22 24.70 1.87
N ARG A 192 1.32 23.45 2.28
CA ARG A 192 2.61 22.73 2.31
C ARG A 192 3.13 22.50 0.91
N TYR A 193 2.28 22.05 0.01
CA TYR A 193 2.61 21.85 -1.39
C TYR A 193 3.10 23.15 -2.06
N GLU A 194 2.37 24.26 -1.90
CA GLU A 194 2.79 25.58 -2.39
C GLU A 194 4.08 26.10 -1.73
N THR A 195 4.31 25.75 -0.47
CA THR A 195 5.58 26.04 0.22
C THR A 195 6.74 25.23 -0.38
N ILE A 196 6.52 23.94 -0.65
CA ILE A 196 7.52 23.06 -1.26
C ILE A 196 7.84 23.53 -2.69
N LYS A 197 6.86 23.94 -3.49
CA LYS A 197 7.09 24.45 -4.85
C LYS A 197 7.96 25.70 -4.93
N ARG A 198 7.91 26.54 -3.89
CA ARG A 198 8.73 27.76 -3.81
C ARG A 198 10.17 27.50 -3.39
N MET A 199 10.47 26.28 -2.92
CA MET A 199 11.81 25.94 -2.45
C MET A 199 12.85 26.01 -3.57
N ALA A 200 14.02 26.56 -3.26
CA ALA A 200 15.19 26.42 -4.10
C ALA A 200 15.63 24.95 -4.15
N ILE A 201 15.76 24.40 -5.36
CA ILE A 201 15.98 22.97 -5.61
C ILE A 201 17.19 22.44 -4.83
N ASP A 202 18.38 23.00 -5.07
CA ASP A 202 19.64 22.43 -4.59
C ASP A 202 19.90 22.64 -3.09
N THR A 203 19.28 23.65 -2.48
CA THR A 203 19.59 24.07 -1.10
C THR A 203 18.48 23.79 -0.10
N GLU A 204 17.22 24.03 -0.50
CA GLU A 204 16.07 23.96 0.41
C GLU A 204 15.34 22.64 0.21
N PHE A 205 14.95 22.33 -1.03
CA PHE A 205 14.21 21.11 -1.34
C PHE A 205 15.05 19.85 -1.11
N MET A 206 16.28 19.80 -1.62
CA MET A 206 17.17 18.66 -1.39
C MET A 206 17.46 18.41 0.08
N LYS A 207 17.50 19.47 0.91
CA LYS A 207 17.63 19.34 2.36
C LYS A 207 16.38 18.71 2.98
N LEU A 208 15.19 19.20 2.63
CA LEU A 208 13.93 18.60 3.11
C LEU A 208 13.82 17.14 2.65
N ALA A 209 14.06 16.84 1.37
CA ALA A 209 13.99 15.49 0.83
C ALA A 209 14.97 14.52 1.52
N ALA A 210 16.16 14.98 1.88
CA ALA A 210 17.11 14.20 2.66
C ALA A 210 16.59 13.88 4.08
N HIS A 211 15.95 14.85 4.75
CA HIS A 211 15.30 14.62 6.04
C HIS A 211 14.14 13.63 5.93
N ILE A 212 13.28 13.76 4.90
CA ILE A 212 12.20 12.81 4.57
C ILE A 212 12.72 11.40 4.44
N ARG A 213 13.75 11.19 3.62
CA ARG A 213 14.36 9.87 3.46
C ARG A 213 14.88 9.30 4.78
N LEU A 214 15.64 10.07 5.56
CA LEU A 214 16.20 9.61 6.84
C LEU A 214 15.12 9.33 7.89
N ALA A 215 14.03 10.09 7.87
CA ALA A 215 12.88 9.84 8.73
C ALA A 215 12.17 8.54 8.34
N HIS A 216 11.96 8.28 7.06
CA HIS A 216 11.35 7.03 6.60
C HIS A 216 12.17 5.78 6.95
N GLU A 217 13.50 5.86 6.93
CA GLU A 217 14.36 4.76 7.40
C GLU A 217 14.16 4.46 8.90
N LYS A 218 13.82 5.47 9.72
CA LYS A 218 13.53 5.30 11.16
C LYS A 218 12.08 4.92 11.44
N LEU A 219 11.17 5.29 10.55
CA LEU A 219 9.74 5.06 10.65
C LEU A 219 9.31 3.83 9.82
N GLU A 220 10.24 2.93 9.46
CA GLU A 220 9.91 1.66 8.81
C GLU A 220 9.19 0.73 9.80
N HIS A 221 8.01 0.23 9.42
CA HIS A 221 7.18 -0.65 10.24
C HIS A 221 6.18 -1.43 9.39
N GLY A 222 5.52 -2.40 10.02
CA GLY A 222 4.57 -3.30 9.37
C GLY A 222 5.29 -4.29 8.46
N LEU A 223 4.58 -4.72 7.42
CA LEU A 223 5.18 -5.51 6.35
C LEU A 223 6.27 -4.72 5.62
N PRO A 224 7.35 -5.40 5.17
CA PRO A 224 8.41 -4.75 4.41
C PRO A 224 7.87 -4.22 3.09
N CYS A 225 7.69 -2.91 3.00
CA CYS A 225 7.07 -2.25 1.85
C CYS A 225 7.69 -0.88 1.59
N TYR A 226 7.50 -0.36 0.38
CA TYR A 226 7.77 1.04 0.08
C TYR A 226 6.65 1.64 -0.77
N ILE A 227 6.57 2.97 -0.77
CA ILE A 227 5.58 3.73 -1.53
C ILE A 227 6.26 4.35 -2.75
N ASP A 228 5.61 4.21 -3.89
CA ASP A 228 6.04 4.79 -5.16
C ASP A 228 4.85 5.44 -5.85
N LYS A 229 4.77 6.77 -5.87
CA LYS A 229 3.68 7.54 -6.52
C LYS A 229 2.30 7.16 -5.97
N GLY A 230 2.23 7.00 -4.65
CA GLY A 230 1.00 6.54 -3.98
C GLY A 230 0.63 5.09 -4.26
N GLU A 231 1.53 4.27 -4.82
CA GLU A 231 1.35 2.82 -4.92
C GLU A 231 2.25 2.10 -3.93
N MET A 232 1.66 1.18 -3.16
CA MET A 232 2.40 0.32 -2.25
C MET A 232 3.09 -0.80 -3.02
N ARG A 233 4.35 -1.08 -2.69
CA ARG A 233 5.06 -2.28 -3.15
C ARG A 233 5.52 -3.11 -1.98
N LEU A 234 5.17 -4.39 -2.00
CA LEU A 234 5.50 -5.38 -0.98
C LEU A 234 6.80 -6.10 -1.33
N ARG A 235 7.66 -6.30 -0.33
CA ARG A 235 8.86 -7.13 -0.45
C ARG A 235 8.50 -8.59 -0.20
N LEU A 236 8.69 -9.43 -1.21
CA LEU A 236 8.51 -10.87 -1.03
C LEU A 236 9.74 -11.53 -0.38
N PRO A 237 9.58 -12.70 0.25
CA PRO A 237 10.69 -13.50 0.73
C PRO A 237 11.63 -13.89 -0.42
N PRO A 238 12.93 -14.08 -0.14
CA PRO A 238 13.88 -14.51 -1.15
C PRO A 238 13.54 -15.92 -1.64
N HIS A 239 13.51 -16.11 -2.95
CA HIS A 239 13.26 -17.42 -3.57
C HIS A 239 14.27 -17.70 -4.68
N LYS A 240 14.42 -18.98 -5.02
CA LYS A 240 15.38 -19.42 -6.03
C LYS A 240 14.74 -19.35 -7.41
N CYS A 241 15.56 -19.09 -8.43
CA CYS A 241 15.14 -19.25 -9.81
C CYS A 241 14.80 -20.75 -10.05
N PRO A 242 13.62 -21.07 -10.60
CA PRO A 242 13.23 -22.45 -10.87
C PRO A 242 14.00 -23.06 -12.05
N ASN A 243 14.59 -22.22 -12.92
CA ASN A 243 15.32 -22.69 -14.09
C ASN A 243 16.78 -23.05 -13.72
N GLN A 244 17.09 -24.35 -13.74
CA GLN A 244 18.44 -24.88 -13.47
C GLN A 244 19.28 -25.09 -14.74
N ASP A 245 18.76 -24.75 -15.92
CA ASP A 245 19.39 -25.05 -17.22
C ASP A 245 20.60 -24.17 -17.60
N THR A 246 20.99 -23.19 -16.77
CA THR A 246 22.19 -22.38 -17.02
C THR A 246 23.47 -23.16 -16.67
N LYS A 247 24.44 -23.19 -17.60
CA LYS A 247 25.73 -23.90 -17.48
C LYS A 247 26.63 -23.42 -16.33
N GLU A 248 26.32 -22.28 -15.73
CA GLU A 248 26.92 -21.83 -14.47
C GLU A 248 25.96 -22.20 -13.34
N SER A 249 26.48 -22.85 -12.30
CA SER A 249 25.69 -23.30 -11.15
C SER A 249 24.92 -22.12 -10.55
N THR A 250 23.60 -22.07 -10.77
CA THR A 250 22.67 -21.20 -10.03
C THR A 250 22.38 -21.74 -8.62
N GLU A 251 23.25 -22.61 -8.09
CA GLU A 251 23.28 -23.02 -6.69
C GLU A 251 23.56 -21.80 -5.80
N GLY A 252 22.50 -21.12 -5.37
CA GLY A 252 22.57 -19.98 -4.44
C GLY A 252 22.15 -18.62 -5.00
N ALA A 253 21.67 -18.54 -6.25
CA ALA A 253 21.10 -17.29 -6.76
C ALA A 253 19.66 -17.10 -6.23
N TYR A 254 19.52 -16.24 -5.22
CA TYR A 254 18.23 -15.83 -4.68
C TYR A 254 17.76 -14.54 -5.36
N THR A 255 16.51 -14.53 -5.79
CA THR A 255 15.81 -13.33 -6.24
C THR A 255 14.91 -12.84 -5.11
N ARG A 256 14.88 -11.52 -4.91
CA ARG A 256 13.91 -10.86 -4.05
C ARG A 256 13.10 -9.90 -4.91
N LEU A 257 11.77 -10.01 -4.82
CA LEU A 257 10.85 -9.24 -5.66
C LEU A 257 10.20 -8.13 -4.86
N TRP A 258 10.00 -7.00 -5.54
CA TRP A 258 9.07 -5.95 -5.14
C TRP A 258 7.86 -6.05 -6.04
N VAL A 259 6.72 -6.43 -5.47
CA VAL A 259 5.47 -6.60 -6.21
C VAL A 259 4.50 -5.48 -5.82
N PRO A 260 3.70 -4.95 -6.76
CA PRO A 260 2.60 -4.06 -6.41
C PRO A 260 1.68 -4.77 -5.42
N PHE A 261 1.39 -4.13 -4.29
CA PHE A 261 0.39 -4.64 -3.34
C PHE A 261 -0.99 -4.25 -3.86
N ARG A 262 -1.79 -5.22 -4.32
CA ARG A 262 -3.14 -4.96 -4.81
C ARG A 262 -4.14 -5.37 -3.76
N ALA A 263 -4.97 -4.44 -3.32
CA ALA A 263 -6.00 -4.74 -2.31
C ALA A 263 -6.93 -5.88 -2.74
N THR A 264 -7.17 -6.04 -4.05
CA THR A 264 -7.94 -7.13 -4.66
C THR A 264 -7.43 -8.53 -4.32
N ASP A 265 -6.13 -8.67 -4.09
CA ASP A 265 -5.51 -9.97 -3.81
C ASP A 265 -5.80 -10.38 -2.36
N PHE A 266 -5.91 -9.40 -1.47
CA PHE A 266 -6.11 -9.60 -0.02
C PHE A 266 -7.57 -9.50 0.41
N ILE A 267 -8.40 -8.75 -0.32
CA ILE A 267 -9.84 -8.61 -0.05
C ILE A 267 -10.59 -9.73 -0.78
N PRO A 268 -11.43 -10.54 -0.08
CA PRO A 268 -12.17 -11.63 -0.69
C PRO A 268 -12.98 -11.20 -1.92
N GLN A 269 -12.67 -11.79 -3.07
CA GLN A 269 -13.42 -11.59 -4.32
C GLN A 269 -14.34 -12.78 -4.57
N VAL A 270 -15.65 -12.53 -4.65
CA VAL A 270 -16.65 -13.52 -5.09
C VAL A 270 -17.10 -13.14 -6.50
N GLY A 271 -16.33 -13.59 -7.49
CA GLY A 271 -16.68 -13.44 -8.89
C GLY A 271 -17.89 -14.30 -9.28
N ILE A 272 -18.66 -13.83 -10.26
CA ILE A 272 -19.79 -14.58 -10.84
C ILE A 272 -19.32 -15.94 -11.35
N GLU A 273 -18.14 -16.02 -11.96
CA GLU A 273 -17.56 -17.26 -12.48
C GLU A 273 -17.35 -18.31 -11.38
N LYS A 274 -16.76 -17.93 -10.24
CA LYS A 274 -16.58 -18.84 -9.09
C LYS A 274 -17.91 -19.36 -8.54
N LEU A 275 -18.95 -18.52 -8.50
CA LEU A 275 -20.28 -18.95 -8.06
C LEU A 275 -20.96 -19.85 -9.11
N SER A 276 -20.77 -19.57 -10.39
CA SER A 276 -21.24 -20.41 -11.48
C SER A 276 -20.61 -21.81 -11.42
N ASP A 277 -19.30 -21.90 -11.20
CA ASP A 277 -18.58 -23.18 -11.06
C ASP A 277 -19.02 -23.98 -9.84
N LEU A 278 -19.29 -23.31 -8.71
CA LEU A 278 -19.78 -23.95 -7.49
C LEU A 278 -21.26 -24.35 -7.56
N SER A 279 -22.03 -23.70 -8.43
CA SER A 279 -23.47 -23.95 -8.59
C SER A 279 -23.81 -24.89 -9.75
N VAL A 280 -22.80 -25.50 -10.39
CA VAL A 280 -23.02 -26.53 -11.41
C VAL A 280 -23.76 -27.71 -10.79
N GLN A 281 -25.06 -27.80 -11.06
CA GLN A 281 -25.85 -28.98 -10.72
C GLN A 281 -25.53 -30.10 -11.73
N PRO A 282 -25.36 -31.35 -11.29
CA PRO A 282 -25.11 -32.46 -12.20
C PRO A 282 -26.22 -32.53 -13.27
N GLY A 283 -25.86 -32.37 -14.54
CA GLY A 283 -26.79 -32.41 -15.68
C GLY A 283 -27.26 -31.05 -16.21
N PHE A 284 -26.82 -29.93 -15.64
CA PHE A 284 -27.13 -28.59 -16.14
C PHE A 284 -25.88 -27.92 -16.72
N VAL A 285 -25.76 -27.91 -18.05
CA VAL A 285 -24.75 -27.11 -18.75
C VAL A 285 -25.28 -25.68 -18.82
N TRP A 286 -24.68 -24.75 -18.07
CA TRP A 286 -24.88 -23.33 -18.35
C TRP A 286 -24.32 -23.06 -19.75
N GLY A 287 -25.23 -22.91 -20.72
CA GLY A 287 -24.88 -22.46 -22.06
C GLY A 287 -24.50 -20.99 -22.04
N TYR A 288 -23.34 -20.64 -21.48
CA TYR A 288 -22.61 -19.49 -21.98
C TYR A 288 -21.94 -19.96 -23.27
N THR A 289 -22.74 -19.98 -24.34
CA THR A 289 -22.19 -19.99 -25.69
C THR A 289 -21.25 -18.80 -25.79
N ASP A 290 -19.98 -19.10 -26.05
CA ASP A 290 -19.08 -18.20 -26.75
C ASP A 290 -19.83 -17.50 -27.89
N SER A 291 -20.19 -16.25 -27.65
CA SER A 291 -20.42 -15.25 -28.68
C SER A 291 -19.59 -14.06 -28.24
N GLY A 292 -18.35 -13.85 -28.67
CA GLY A 292 -17.71 -14.23 -29.92
C GLY A 292 -17.08 -12.96 -30.47
N ARG A 293 -15.75 -12.93 -30.52
CA ARG A 293 -14.87 -11.86 -31.03
C ARG A 293 -14.71 -10.60 -30.20
#